data_AF-A0A0N0CYI1-F1
#
_entry.id   AF-A0A0N0CYI1-F1
#
_cell.length_a   1.000
_cell.length_b   1.000
_cell.length_c   1.000
_cell.angle_alpha   90.00
_cell.angle_beta   90.00
_cell.angle_gamma   90.00
#
_symmetry.space_group_name_H-M   'P 1'
#
loop_
_entity.id
_entity.type
_entity.pdbx_description
1 polymer ?
#
loop_
_entity_poly.entity_id
_entity_poly.type
_entity_poly.pdbx_seq_one_letter_code
_entity_poly.pdbx_strand_id
1 'polypeptide(L)'
;MENKRKKSDRFENQEAYMLSASETAKKVALQRKINAVHNYYGFRNKFSGFQEPERIEDILDEGKLHLFYLNQCSCPLTIANAFINAKNALYNDYSTFGIIAQNISKTTQESFERWCDKNQLSKEIKRNYISKEGFPIDSQAHAFTENFEILITEEDIVDFILLHPHGAESYERYIRCNELSNKFKEMVGFPLNFYFAGDLLKLISEKYEAELECPF
;
A
#
# COMPACT_ATOMS: atom_id res chain seq x y z
N MET A 1 12.54 -49.32 18.02
CA MET A 1 12.65 -48.08 17.20
C MET A 1 11.31 -47.64 16.57
N GLU A 2 10.18 -48.21 16.99
CA GLU A 2 8.88 -48.04 16.30
C GLU A 2 8.03 -46.86 16.81
N ASN A 3 8.30 -46.37 18.03
CA ASN A 3 7.53 -45.29 18.67
C ASN A 3 7.92 -43.86 18.23
N LYS A 4 9.03 -43.67 17.53
CA LYS A 4 9.43 -42.34 17.02
C LYS A 4 8.73 -41.97 15.71
N ARG A 5 8.44 -42.95 14.84
CA ARG A 5 7.75 -42.72 13.54
C ARG A 5 6.27 -42.32 13.73
N LYS A 6 5.51 -43.01 14.59
CA LYS A 6 4.10 -42.68 14.87
C LYS A 6 3.85 -41.29 15.48
N LYS A 7 4.83 -40.70 16.17
CA LYS A 7 4.73 -39.31 16.66
C LYS A 7 4.99 -38.32 15.52
N SER A 8 6.00 -38.56 14.69
CA SER A 8 6.34 -37.76 13.51
C SER A 8 5.15 -37.59 12.56
N ASP A 9 4.52 -38.70 12.16
CA ASP A 9 3.40 -38.71 11.21
C ASP A 9 2.13 -38.04 11.76
N ARG A 10 2.02 -37.94 13.09
CA ARG A 10 0.90 -37.26 13.78
C ARG A 10 1.11 -35.74 13.81
N PHE A 11 2.35 -35.28 14.02
CA PHE A 11 2.69 -33.86 14.00
C PHE A 11 2.61 -33.30 12.58
N GLU A 12 3.09 -34.03 11.56
CA GLU A 12 2.98 -33.62 10.14
C GLU A 12 1.51 -33.52 9.68
N ASN A 13 0.66 -34.48 10.08
CA ASN A 13 -0.78 -34.41 9.78
C ASN A 13 -1.47 -33.24 10.51
N GLN A 14 -1.02 -32.89 11.70
CA GLN A 14 -1.58 -31.79 12.47
C GLN A 14 -1.14 -30.43 11.89
N GLU A 15 0.10 -30.30 11.44
CA GLU A 15 0.58 -29.11 10.71
C GLU A 15 -0.15 -28.94 9.37
N ALA A 16 -0.32 -30.01 8.58
CA ALA A 16 -1.08 -29.98 7.34
C ALA A 16 -2.56 -29.59 7.57
N TYR A 17 -3.18 -30.10 8.63
CA TYR A 17 -4.53 -29.71 9.02
C TYR A 17 -4.62 -28.24 9.42
N MET A 18 -3.67 -27.74 10.21
CA MET A 18 -3.64 -26.33 10.61
C MET A 18 -3.40 -25.39 9.42
N LEU A 19 -2.56 -25.79 8.46
CA LEU A 19 -2.34 -25.06 7.21
C LEU A 19 -3.61 -25.00 6.36
N SER A 20 -4.27 -26.12 6.12
CA SER A 20 -5.53 -26.17 5.34
C SER A 20 -6.68 -25.40 6.01
N ALA A 21 -6.80 -25.46 7.34
CA ALA A 21 -7.78 -24.68 8.10
C ALA A 21 -7.51 -23.17 8.00
N SER A 22 -6.24 -22.75 8.05
CA SER A 22 -5.82 -21.37 7.86
C SER A 22 -6.14 -20.86 6.45
N GLU A 23 -5.87 -21.65 5.42
CA GLU A 23 -6.22 -21.32 4.04
C GLU A 23 -7.74 -21.20 3.83
N THR A 24 -8.50 -22.11 4.43
CA THR A 24 -9.97 -22.07 4.39
C THR A 24 -10.51 -20.82 5.08
N ALA A 25 -9.96 -20.46 6.24
CA ALA A 25 -10.32 -19.23 6.94
C ALA A 25 -10.00 -17.97 6.13
N LYS A 26 -8.85 -17.92 5.43
CA LYS A 26 -8.49 -16.83 4.52
C LYS A 26 -9.48 -16.69 3.37
N LYS A 27 -9.87 -17.82 2.72
CA LYS A 27 -10.88 -17.84 1.65
C LYS A 27 -12.24 -17.33 2.14
N VAL A 28 -12.70 -17.79 3.30
CA VAL A 28 -13.97 -17.33 3.89
C VAL A 28 -13.93 -15.84 4.24
N ALA A 29 -12.81 -15.34 4.76
CA ALA A 29 -12.64 -13.92 5.06
C ALA A 29 -12.64 -13.05 3.80
N LEU A 30 -11.98 -13.50 2.73
CA LEU A 30 -12.02 -12.84 1.42
C LEU A 30 -13.44 -12.81 0.86
N GLN A 31 -14.16 -13.94 0.89
CA GLN A 31 -15.55 -14.00 0.44
C GLN A 31 -16.46 -13.07 1.23
N ARG A 32 -16.26 -12.92 2.54
CA ARG A 32 -17.01 -11.95 3.36
C ARG A 32 -16.73 -10.51 2.94
N LYS A 33 -15.48 -10.17 2.59
CA LYS A 33 -15.12 -8.84 2.08
C LYS A 33 -15.74 -8.57 0.71
N ILE A 34 -15.69 -9.54 -0.20
CA ILE A 34 -16.36 -9.47 -1.51
C ILE A 34 -17.86 -9.27 -1.31
N ASN A 35 -18.48 -10.07 -0.43
CA ASN A 35 -19.90 -9.94 -0.11
C ASN A 35 -20.23 -8.59 0.53
N ALA A 36 -19.33 -7.99 1.32
CA ALA A 36 -19.54 -6.64 1.87
C ALA A 36 -19.50 -5.56 0.78
N VAL A 37 -18.59 -5.67 -0.19
CA VAL A 37 -18.59 -4.79 -1.37
C VAL A 37 -19.86 -5.02 -2.20
N HIS A 38 -20.21 -6.28 -2.48
CA HIS A 38 -21.46 -6.62 -3.17
C HIS A 38 -22.69 -6.16 -2.42
N ASN A 39 -22.73 -6.20 -1.09
CA ASN A 39 -23.85 -5.69 -0.29
C ASN A 39 -23.91 -4.17 -0.35
N TYR A 40 -22.78 -3.47 -0.41
CA TYR A 40 -22.75 -2.03 -0.70
C TYR A 40 -23.38 -1.74 -2.07
N TYR A 41 -23.04 -2.52 -3.10
CA TYR A 41 -23.69 -2.47 -4.41
C TYR A 41 -25.18 -2.89 -4.37
N GLY A 42 -25.53 -3.92 -3.60
CA GLY A 42 -26.88 -4.47 -3.48
C GLY A 42 -27.84 -3.57 -2.70
N PHE A 43 -27.34 -2.80 -1.73
CA PHE A 43 -28.09 -1.73 -1.06
C PHE A 43 -28.35 -0.54 -2.00
N ARG A 44 -27.43 -0.29 -2.95
CA ARG A 44 -27.54 0.80 -3.94
C ARG A 44 -28.17 0.41 -5.27
N ASN A 45 -28.35 -0.87 -5.59
CA ASN A 45 -29.15 -1.31 -6.76
C ASN A 45 -30.67 -1.11 -6.58
N LYS A 46 -31.13 -0.58 -5.43
CA LYS A 46 -32.43 0.11 -5.34
C LYS A 46 -32.42 1.52 -5.95
N PHE A 47 -31.26 2.04 -6.33
CA PHE A 47 -31.07 3.30 -7.04
C PHE A 47 -30.23 3.05 -8.31
N SER A 48 -30.93 2.72 -9.38
CA SER A 48 -30.48 2.78 -10.77
C SER A 48 -30.06 4.22 -11.14
N GLY A 49 -28.89 4.65 -10.71
CA GLY A 49 -28.45 6.05 -10.90
C GLY A 49 -26.96 6.31 -10.71
N PHE A 50 -26.10 5.28 -10.74
CA PHE A 50 -24.66 5.51 -10.81
C PHE A 50 -24.26 5.89 -12.23
N GLN A 51 -24.24 7.20 -12.50
CA GLN A 51 -23.46 7.73 -13.60
C GLN A 51 -22.00 7.74 -13.17
N GLU A 52 -21.18 6.94 -13.85
CA GLU A 52 -19.74 7.22 -13.90
C GLU A 52 -19.55 8.66 -14.43
N PRO A 53 -18.61 9.44 -13.89
CA PRO A 53 -18.34 10.78 -14.39
C PRO A 53 -18.01 10.73 -15.88
N GLU A 54 -18.64 11.61 -16.68
CA GLU A 54 -18.67 11.57 -18.14
C GLU A 54 -17.32 11.74 -18.85
N ARG A 55 -16.20 12.03 -18.16
CA ARG A 55 -14.82 11.88 -18.65
C ARG A 55 -13.82 12.20 -17.54
N ILE A 56 -13.06 11.20 -17.08
CA ILE A 56 -11.90 11.38 -16.19
C ILE A 56 -10.72 12.04 -16.95
N GLU A 57 -10.74 11.94 -18.28
CA GLU A 57 -9.68 12.34 -19.22
C GLU A 57 -9.39 13.85 -19.24
N ASP A 58 -10.30 14.70 -18.74
CA ASP A 58 -10.13 16.16 -18.74
C ASP A 58 -9.41 16.71 -17.49
N ILE A 59 -9.09 15.85 -16.50
CA ILE A 59 -8.34 16.24 -15.30
C ILE A 59 -6.86 15.90 -15.50
N LEU A 60 -6.13 16.77 -16.21
CA LEU A 60 -4.70 16.62 -16.52
C LEU A 60 -3.75 16.77 -15.30
N ASP A 61 -4.29 17.08 -14.12
CA ASP A 61 -3.52 17.29 -12.90
C ASP A 61 -3.79 16.16 -11.90
N GLU A 62 -2.75 15.37 -11.60
CA GLU A 62 -2.79 14.22 -10.69
C GLU A 62 -3.34 14.62 -9.30
N GLY A 63 -3.01 15.82 -8.82
CA GLY A 63 -3.51 16.33 -7.54
C GLY A 63 -5.01 16.62 -7.57
N LYS A 64 -5.52 17.20 -8.66
CA LYS A 64 -6.96 17.44 -8.83
C LYS A 64 -7.74 16.15 -9.00
N LEU A 65 -7.17 15.18 -9.71
CA LEU A 65 -7.78 13.87 -9.89
C LEU A 65 -7.89 13.13 -8.56
N HIS A 66 -6.85 13.21 -7.74
CA HIS A 66 -6.87 12.66 -6.38
C HIS A 66 -7.95 13.32 -5.50
N LEU A 67 -8.05 14.66 -5.52
CA LEU A 67 -9.11 15.39 -4.81
C LEU A 67 -10.51 15.03 -5.28
N PHE A 68 -10.70 14.77 -6.58
CA PHE A 68 -11.96 14.28 -7.13
C PHE A 68 -12.34 12.94 -6.49
N TYR A 69 -11.41 11.99 -6.43
CA TYR A 69 -11.66 10.69 -5.79
C TYR A 69 -12.03 10.82 -4.32
N LEU A 70 -11.35 11.69 -3.56
CA LEU A 70 -11.64 11.85 -2.13
C LEU A 70 -13.00 12.52 -1.86
N ASN A 71 -13.34 13.55 -2.64
CA ASN A 71 -14.47 14.43 -2.31
C ASN A 71 -15.76 14.09 -3.05
N GLN A 72 -15.67 13.58 -4.28
CA GLN A 72 -16.82 13.45 -5.18
C GLN A 72 -17.13 11.99 -5.50
N CYS A 73 -16.10 11.13 -5.58
CA CYS A 73 -16.31 9.73 -5.93
C CYS A 73 -17.03 8.97 -4.81
N SER A 74 -18.14 8.34 -5.20
CA SER A 74 -18.98 7.49 -4.35
C SER A 74 -18.98 6.03 -4.79
N CYS A 75 -18.06 5.63 -5.68
CA CYS A 75 -17.93 4.27 -6.19
C CYS A 75 -16.69 3.58 -5.56
N PRO A 76 -16.85 2.55 -4.70
CA PRO A 76 -15.72 1.87 -4.08
C PRO A 76 -14.74 1.26 -5.09
N LEU A 77 -15.23 0.85 -6.27
CA LEU A 77 -14.38 0.29 -7.32
C LEU A 77 -13.51 1.32 -8.00
N THR A 78 -14.04 2.49 -8.29
CA THR A 78 -13.25 3.61 -8.81
C THR A 78 -12.17 4.01 -7.80
N ILE A 79 -12.50 4.03 -6.50
CA ILE A 79 -11.51 4.24 -5.43
C ILE A 79 -10.47 3.12 -5.40
N ALA A 80 -10.88 1.86 -5.57
CA ALA A 80 -9.96 0.73 -5.58
C ALA A 80 -8.99 0.78 -6.78
N ASN A 81 -9.47 1.14 -7.96
CA ASN A 81 -8.64 1.35 -9.14
C ASN A 81 -7.67 2.52 -8.94
N ALA A 82 -8.16 3.66 -8.44
CA ALA A 82 -7.32 4.81 -8.10
C ALA A 82 -6.22 4.45 -7.09
N PHE A 83 -6.55 3.64 -6.08
CA PHE A 83 -5.59 3.16 -5.10
C PHE A 83 -4.49 2.29 -5.71
N ILE A 84 -4.83 1.38 -6.63
CA ILE A 84 -3.82 0.57 -7.34
C ILE A 84 -2.93 1.46 -8.19
N ASN A 85 -3.49 2.41 -8.92
CA ASN A 85 -2.73 3.35 -9.72
C ASN A 85 -1.77 4.19 -8.86
N ALA A 86 -2.24 4.69 -7.71
CA ALA A 86 -1.40 5.41 -6.76
C ALA A 86 -0.29 4.51 -6.19
N LYS A 87 -0.57 3.24 -5.91
CA LYS A 87 0.44 2.27 -5.46
C LYS A 87 1.48 1.97 -6.53
N ASN A 88 1.06 1.79 -7.78
CA ASN A 88 1.97 1.59 -8.90
C ASN A 88 2.83 2.84 -9.13
N ALA A 89 2.25 4.04 -9.03
CA ALA A 89 2.99 5.29 -9.13
C ALA A 89 4.01 5.46 -7.99
N LEU A 90 3.68 4.99 -6.78
CA LEU A 90 4.63 4.93 -5.66
C LEU A 90 5.77 3.94 -5.94
N TYR A 91 5.46 2.71 -6.35
CA TYR A 91 6.48 1.67 -6.59
C TYR A 91 7.39 1.96 -7.78
N ASN A 92 6.88 2.69 -8.77
CA ASN A 92 7.62 3.10 -9.96
C ASN A 92 8.17 4.53 -9.84
N ASP A 93 8.25 5.09 -8.63
CA ASP A 93 8.88 6.38 -8.40
C ASP A 93 10.40 6.23 -8.27
N TYR A 94 11.09 6.41 -9.39
CA TYR A 94 12.55 6.38 -9.50
C TYR A 94 13.21 7.74 -9.24
N SER A 95 12.47 8.74 -8.73
CA SER A 95 13.12 9.97 -8.25
C SER A 95 13.97 9.70 -7.01
N THR A 96 14.94 10.57 -6.73
CA THR A 96 15.79 10.50 -5.52
C THR A 96 14.94 10.31 -4.25
N PHE A 97 13.91 11.15 -4.06
CA PHE A 97 13.02 11.05 -2.90
C PHE A 97 12.08 9.84 -2.96
N GLY A 98 11.66 9.40 -4.13
CA GLY A 98 10.90 8.17 -4.31
C GLY A 98 11.69 6.93 -3.87
N ILE A 99 12.96 6.87 -4.25
CA ILE A 99 13.89 5.79 -3.85
C ILE A 99 14.13 5.83 -2.35
N ILE A 100 14.45 7.02 -1.80
CA ILE A 100 14.68 7.19 -0.36
C ILE A 100 13.41 6.80 0.42
N ALA A 101 12.23 7.30 0.05
CA ALA A 101 10.98 7.00 0.75
C ALA A 101 10.69 5.50 0.83
N GLN A 102 11.01 4.74 -0.22
CA GLN A 102 10.74 3.30 -0.28
C GLN A 102 11.78 2.45 0.45
N ASN A 103 13.02 2.92 0.59
CA ASN A 103 14.15 2.11 1.05
C ASN A 103 14.82 2.63 2.33
N ILE A 104 14.49 3.85 2.79
CA ILE A 104 15.11 4.45 3.96
C ILE A 104 14.87 3.60 5.20
N SER A 105 15.97 3.28 5.87
CA SER A 105 15.97 2.60 7.15
C SER A 105 16.34 3.57 8.26
N LYS A 106 16.10 3.17 9.51
CA LYS A 106 16.55 3.98 10.65
C LYS A 106 18.07 4.14 10.60
N THR A 107 18.54 5.33 10.96
CA THR A 107 19.95 5.68 11.07
C THR A 107 20.37 5.90 12.53
N THR A 108 21.68 5.95 12.78
CA THR A 108 22.21 6.29 14.10
C THR A 108 22.18 7.79 14.33
N GLN A 109 22.02 8.20 15.60
CA GLN A 109 22.05 9.62 15.96
C GLN A 109 23.39 10.26 15.59
N GLU A 110 24.50 9.56 15.83
CA GLU A 110 25.84 10.04 15.49
C GLU A 110 25.98 10.31 13.99
N SER A 111 25.49 9.39 13.15
CA SER A 111 25.53 9.58 11.71
C SER A 111 24.68 10.76 11.27
N PHE A 112 23.49 10.95 11.84
CA PHE A 112 22.64 12.09 11.52
C PHE A 112 23.30 13.42 11.92
N GLU A 113 23.86 13.51 13.13
CA GLU A 113 24.54 14.71 13.63
C GLU A 113 25.85 15.03 12.88
N ARG A 114 26.41 14.07 12.13
CA ARG A 114 27.58 14.29 11.28
C ARG A 114 27.22 15.06 10.01
N TRP A 115 26.05 14.76 9.44
CA TRP A 115 25.60 15.30 8.15
C TRP A 115 24.53 16.41 8.29
N CYS A 116 24.01 16.62 9.49
CA CYS A 116 22.96 17.60 9.78
C CYS A 116 23.27 18.38 11.07
N ASP A 117 22.78 19.63 11.15
CA ASP A 117 22.88 20.43 12.38
C ASP A 117 22.09 19.76 13.52
N LYS A 118 22.75 19.62 14.68
CA LYS A 118 22.17 19.07 15.92
C LYS A 118 20.87 19.76 16.33
N ASN A 119 20.71 21.04 16.00
CA ASN A 119 19.51 21.82 16.32
C ASN A 119 18.27 21.40 15.50
N GLN A 120 18.47 20.73 14.37
CA GLN A 120 17.37 20.26 13.52
C GLN A 120 16.83 18.89 13.92
N LEU A 121 17.43 18.25 14.92
CA LEU A 121 17.03 16.94 15.41
C LEU A 121 15.77 17.03 16.30
N SER A 122 14.62 17.14 15.66
CA SER A 122 13.30 17.19 16.30
C SER A 122 12.92 15.86 16.99
N LYS A 123 11.90 15.92 17.86
CA LYS A 123 11.39 14.73 18.56
C LYS A 123 10.80 13.71 17.58
N GLU A 124 10.19 14.20 16.52
CA GLU A 124 9.57 13.43 15.44
C GLU A 124 10.64 12.65 14.67
N ILE A 125 11.72 13.33 14.25
CA ILE A 125 12.84 12.68 13.55
C ILE A 125 13.48 11.61 14.44
N LYS A 126 13.74 11.94 15.72
CA LYS A 126 14.29 10.95 16.68
C LYS A 126 13.43 9.69 16.78
N ARG A 127 12.11 9.84 16.82
CA ARG A 127 11.20 8.69 16.93
C ARG A 127 11.18 7.84 15.66
N ASN A 128 11.14 8.50 14.51
CA ASN A 128 10.82 7.86 13.24
C ASN A 128 12.06 7.33 12.51
N TYR A 129 13.18 8.07 12.54
CA TYR A 129 14.38 7.75 11.77
C TYR A 129 15.57 7.35 12.62
N ILE A 130 15.60 7.66 13.92
CA ILE A 130 16.79 7.38 14.73
C ILE A 130 16.64 6.06 15.50
N SER A 131 17.68 5.23 15.46
CA SER A 131 17.84 4.00 16.23
C SER A 131 19.30 3.79 16.62
N LYS A 132 19.54 3.14 17.77
CA LYS A 132 20.91 2.74 18.16
C LYS A 132 21.50 1.70 17.20
N GLU A 133 20.65 0.83 16.66
CA GLU A 133 21.01 -0.22 15.70
C GLU A 133 20.74 0.22 14.25
N GLY A 134 20.61 1.53 14.01
CA GLY A 134 20.37 2.06 12.67
C GLY A 134 21.60 1.96 11.76
N PHE A 135 21.39 2.08 10.46
CA PHE A 135 22.46 2.13 9.47
C PHE A 135 22.97 3.56 9.27
N PRO A 136 24.29 3.79 9.24
CA PRO A 136 24.84 5.10 8.92
C PRO A 136 24.31 5.65 7.58
N ILE A 137 24.11 6.97 7.49
CA ILE A 137 23.54 7.66 6.32
C ILE A 137 24.41 7.44 5.08
N ASP A 138 25.73 7.53 5.23
CA ASP A 138 26.73 7.27 4.18
C ASP A 138 26.62 5.85 3.62
N SER A 139 26.44 4.86 4.51
CA SER A 139 26.23 3.47 4.08
C SER A 139 24.91 3.30 3.32
N GLN A 140 23.86 3.99 3.73
CA GLN A 140 22.57 3.97 3.02
C GLN A 140 22.65 4.67 1.66
N ALA A 141 23.27 5.85 1.58
CA ALA A 141 23.48 6.60 0.34
C ALA A 141 24.27 5.79 -0.68
N HIS A 142 25.35 5.14 -0.24
CA HIS A 142 26.14 4.23 -1.07
C HIS A 142 25.30 3.05 -1.58
N ALA A 143 24.56 2.37 -0.68
CA ALA A 143 23.70 1.26 -1.07
C ALA A 143 22.59 1.67 -2.05
N PHE A 144 22.01 2.86 -1.91
CA PHE A 144 21.02 3.35 -2.86
C PHE A 144 21.65 3.65 -4.22
N THR A 145 22.84 4.26 -4.24
CA THR A 145 23.55 4.55 -5.48
C THR A 145 23.91 3.27 -6.23
N GLU A 146 24.39 2.24 -5.53
CA GLU A 146 24.73 0.95 -6.15
C GLU A 146 23.50 0.19 -6.65
N ASN A 147 22.41 0.16 -5.88
CA ASN A 147 21.23 -0.65 -6.21
C ASN A 147 20.33 -0.01 -7.29
N PHE A 148 20.31 1.32 -7.39
CA PHE A 148 19.40 2.04 -8.28
C PHE A 148 20.11 2.78 -9.42
N GLU A 149 21.44 2.71 -9.50
CA GLU A 149 22.28 3.36 -10.53
C GLU A 149 22.05 4.88 -10.65
N ILE A 150 21.60 5.52 -9.57
CA ILE A 150 21.34 6.96 -9.46
C ILE A 150 22.17 7.50 -8.30
N LEU A 151 22.92 8.57 -8.53
CA LEU A 151 23.70 9.21 -7.48
C LEU A 151 22.76 9.77 -6.40
N ILE A 152 22.78 9.15 -5.22
CA ILE A 152 22.08 9.62 -4.03
C ILE A 152 23.14 9.92 -2.98
N THR A 153 23.16 11.17 -2.54
CA THR A 153 24.12 11.68 -1.56
C THR A 153 23.57 11.61 -0.15
N GLU A 154 24.44 11.77 0.84
CA GLU A 154 24.06 11.88 2.24
C GLU A 154 23.17 13.09 2.51
N GLU A 155 23.41 14.19 1.78
CA GLU A 155 22.61 15.42 1.84
C GLU A 155 21.18 15.15 1.36
N ASP A 156 20.98 14.38 0.28
CA ASP A 156 19.64 14.01 -0.21
C ASP A 156 18.82 13.25 0.84
N ILE A 157 19.48 12.34 1.59
CA ILE A 157 18.83 11.58 2.67
C ILE A 157 18.49 12.50 3.85
N VAL A 158 19.39 13.41 4.23
CA VAL A 158 19.16 14.37 5.30
C VAL A 158 17.99 15.30 4.94
N ASP A 159 18.00 15.87 3.73
CA ASP A 159 16.95 16.74 3.23
C ASP A 159 15.60 16.02 3.22
N PHE A 160 15.57 14.76 2.78
CA PHE A 160 14.37 13.94 2.86
C PHE A 160 13.86 13.79 4.30
N ILE A 161 14.72 13.46 5.26
CA ILE A 161 14.34 13.31 6.68
C ILE A 161 13.79 14.62 7.26
N LEU A 162 14.40 15.76 6.90
CA LEU A 162 14.00 17.08 7.36
C LEU A 162 12.66 17.52 6.78
N LEU A 163 12.41 17.22 5.50
CA LEU A 163 11.14 17.51 4.83
C LEU A 163 10.01 16.57 5.28
N HIS A 164 10.36 15.34 5.69
CA HIS A 164 9.41 14.29 6.09
C HIS A 164 9.63 13.83 7.53
N PRO A 165 9.59 14.71 8.55
CA PRO A 165 9.96 14.36 9.93
C PRO A 165 9.05 13.29 10.56
N HIS A 166 7.84 13.13 10.00
CA HIS A 166 6.87 12.15 10.43
C HIS A 166 7.13 10.73 9.90
N GLY A 167 8.20 10.51 9.12
CA GLY A 167 8.52 9.23 8.51
C GLY A 167 8.27 9.25 7.00
N ALA A 168 8.75 8.22 6.30
CA ALA A 168 8.55 8.08 4.86
C ALA A 168 7.07 8.03 4.46
N GLU A 169 6.19 7.64 5.38
CA GLU A 169 4.73 7.68 5.20
C GLU A 169 4.17 9.10 4.98
N SER A 170 4.94 10.15 5.36
CA SER A 170 4.59 11.54 5.08
C SER A 170 5.02 12.03 3.69
N TYR A 171 5.63 11.15 2.89
CA TYR A 171 5.87 11.41 1.48
C TYR A 171 4.54 11.40 0.70
N GLU A 172 4.38 12.35 -0.23
CA GLU A 172 3.09 12.65 -0.88
C GLU A 172 2.43 11.40 -1.49
N ARG A 173 3.21 10.54 -2.15
CA ARG A 173 2.68 9.31 -2.77
C ARG A 173 2.17 8.30 -1.74
N TYR A 174 2.78 8.21 -0.57
CA TYR A 174 2.27 7.40 0.54
C TYR A 174 0.97 7.99 1.11
N ILE A 175 0.93 9.32 1.28
CA ILE A 175 -0.28 10.03 1.73
C ILE A 175 -1.45 9.73 0.81
N ARG A 176 -1.28 9.88 -0.51
CA ARG A 176 -2.35 9.59 -1.49
C ARG A 176 -2.88 8.16 -1.38
N CYS A 177 -1.99 7.17 -1.24
CA CYS A 177 -2.39 5.79 -1.02
C CYS A 177 -3.24 5.63 0.26
N ASN A 178 -2.80 6.25 1.35
CA ASN A 178 -3.47 6.15 2.65
C ASN A 178 -4.85 6.83 2.64
N GLU A 179 -4.97 7.99 2.00
CA GLU A 179 -6.24 8.71 1.86
C GLU A 179 -7.26 7.91 1.04
N LEU A 180 -6.85 7.30 -0.07
CA LEU A 180 -7.73 6.43 -0.87
C LEU A 180 -8.17 5.18 -0.10
N SER A 181 -7.24 4.57 0.65
CA SER A 181 -7.58 3.41 1.51
C SER A 181 -8.56 3.80 2.62
N ASN A 182 -8.38 4.98 3.22
CA ASN A 182 -9.30 5.51 4.24
C ASN A 182 -10.67 5.84 3.65
N LYS A 183 -10.72 6.46 2.46
CA LYS A 183 -11.98 6.71 1.75
C LYS A 183 -12.73 5.42 1.47
N PHE A 184 -12.04 4.39 1.00
CA PHE A 184 -12.64 3.07 0.80
C PHE A 184 -13.17 2.49 2.11
N LYS A 185 -12.41 2.61 3.19
CA LYS A 185 -12.81 2.14 4.53
C LYS A 185 -14.06 2.85 5.04
N GLU A 186 -14.20 4.15 4.82
CA GLU A 186 -15.42 4.89 5.17
C GLU A 186 -16.65 4.36 4.41
N MET A 187 -16.46 3.92 3.17
CA MET A 187 -17.54 3.41 2.33
C MET A 187 -17.95 1.97 2.66
N VAL A 188 -16.96 1.08 2.87
CA VAL A 188 -17.18 -0.37 2.93
C VAL A 188 -16.93 -0.94 4.35
N GLY A 189 -16.32 -0.17 5.24
CA GLY A 189 -16.12 -0.53 6.66
C GLY A 189 -14.80 -1.23 6.97
N PHE A 190 -13.90 -1.40 6.00
CA PHE A 190 -12.58 -2.02 6.22
C PHE A 190 -11.50 -1.43 5.30
N PRO A 191 -10.22 -1.42 5.71
CA PRO A 191 -9.14 -0.82 4.93
C PRO A 191 -8.88 -1.58 3.63
N LEU A 192 -8.61 -0.82 2.57
CA LEU A 192 -8.18 -1.36 1.29
C LEU A 192 -6.68 -1.69 1.33
N ASN A 193 -6.34 -2.91 0.94
CA ASN A 193 -4.96 -3.32 0.73
C ASN A 193 -4.73 -3.71 -0.73
N PHE A 194 -3.47 -3.77 -1.16
CA PHE A 194 -3.10 -3.97 -2.57
C PHE A 194 -3.65 -5.28 -3.15
N TYR A 195 -3.49 -6.40 -2.43
CA TYR A 195 -3.99 -7.71 -2.87
C TYR A 195 -5.51 -7.72 -3.04
N PHE A 196 -6.23 -7.21 -2.05
CA PHE A 196 -7.69 -7.16 -2.10
C PHE A 196 -8.20 -6.23 -3.20
N ALA A 197 -7.54 -5.08 -3.41
CA ALA A 197 -7.88 -4.18 -4.52
C ALA A 197 -7.71 -4.89 -5.87
N GLY A 198 -6.61 -5.62 -6.05
CA GLY A 198 -6.36 -6.40 -7.27
C GLY A 198 -7.40 -7.50 -7.49
N ASP A 199 -7.68 -8.30 -6.46
CA ASP A 199 -8.71 -9.35 -6.53
C ASP A 199 -10.10 -8.75 -6.83
N LEU A 200 -10.42 -7.61 -6.22
CA LEU A 200 -11.68 -6.92 -6.44
C LEU A 200 -11.85 -6.49 -7.90
N LEU A 201 -10.83 -5.90 -8.51
CA LEU A 201 -10.90 -5.48 -9.92
C LEU A 201 -10.96 -6.68 -10.88
N LYS A 202 -10.24 -7.77 -10.61
CA LYS A 202 -10.28 -9.00 -11.43
C LYS A 202 -11.67 -9.63 -11.47
N LEU A 203 -12.33 -9.73 -10.31
CA LEU A 203 -13.69 -10.28 -10.21
C LEU A 203 -14.70 -9.50 -11.06
N ILE A 204 -14.42 -8.23 -11.32
CA ILE A 204 -15.29 -7.37 -12.12
C ILE A 204 -14.96 -7.48 -13.60
N SER A 205 -13.67 -7.51 -13.99
CA SER A 205 -13.30 -7.77 -15.38
C SER A 205 -13.86 -9.11 -15.86
N GLU A 206 -13.74 -10.16 -15.05
CA GLU A 206 -14.29 -11.49 -15.35
C GLU A 206 -15.83 -11.48 -15.47
N LYS A 207 -16.51 -10.64 -14.67
CA LYS A 207 -17.98 -10.51 -14.74
C LYS A 207 -18.44 -9.75 -16.00
N TYR A 208 -17.71 -8.71 -16.41
CA TYR A 208 -18.00 -7.99 -17.65
C TYR A 208 -17.75 -8.84 -18.89
N GLU A 209 -16.70 -9.67 -18.89
CA GLU A 209 -16.43 -10.63 -19.99
C GLU A 209 -17.52 -11.71 -20.07
N ALA A 210 -17.97 -12.24 -18.93
CA ALA A 210 -19.06 -13.22 -18.90
C ALA A 210 -20.42 -12.66 -19.37
N GLU A 211 -20.67 -11.36 -19.18
CA GLU A 211 -21.87 -10.68 -19.69
C GLU A 211 -21.78 -10.38 -21.21
N LEU A 212 -20.57 -10.29 -21.77
CA LEU A 212 -20.30 -10.15 -23.21
C LEU A 212 -20.38 -11.49 -23.97
N GLU A 213 -20.19 -12.61 -23.28
CA GLU A 213 -20.30 -13.96 -23.84
C GLU A 213 -21.74 -14.53 -23.88
N CYS A 214 -22.76 -13.73 -23.52
CA CYS A 214 -24.15 -14.13 -23.75
C CYS A 214 -24.40 -14.32 -25.27
N PRO A 215 -24.72 -15.54 -25.72
CA PRO A 215 -24.87 -15.85 -27.14
C PRO A 215 -26.15 -15.22 -27.67
N PHE A 216 -26.04 -14.54 -28.81
CA PHE A 216 -27.18 -14.17 -29.66
C PHE A 216 -27.95 -15.41 -30.12
#